data_AF-A0A2V7FUT2-F1
#
_entry.id   AF-A0A2V7FUT2-F1
#
_cell.length_a   1.000
_cell.length_b   1.000
_cell.length_c   1.000
_cell.angle_alpha   90.00
_cell.angle_beta   90.00
_cell.angle_gamma   90.00
#
_symmetry.space_group_name_H-M   'P 1'
#
loop_
_entity.id
_entity.type
_entity.pdbx_description
1 polymer ?
#
loop_
_entity_poly.entity_id
_entity_poly.type
_entity_poly.pdbx_seq_one_letter_code
_entity_poly.pdbx_strand_id
1 'polypeptide(L)'
;RRTLVKAAARIAWDVCESALAAALTEIRLIQALRPPRNVASAFPFLYPFVGIHADGRETYFCLTTSPGAFPAFDFHGAFRSRDVTGEAFFSLMRLLRFAGHPVPRHRCKRLGQAAHSYVVGFRRLPVDAADGWGRLLGGASREALEALALRLIEHAGARARRAEIHEDFQAIARFFDAEACALARARKTTGYARYPVPQEDRDLLFARYRQAGA
;
A
#
# COMPACT_ATOMS: atom_id res chain seq x y z
N ARG A 1 -27.97 -11.24 -13.33
CA ARG A 1 -27.99 -10.31 -14.50
C ARG A 1 -29.38 -9.73 -14.79
N ARG A 2 -30.46 -10.52 -14.90
CA ARG A 2 -31.82 -10.02 -15.20
C ARG A 2 -32.39 -8.99 -14.20
N THR A 3 -31.97 -9.03 -12.94
CA THR A 3 -32.41 -8.09 -11.89
C THR A 3 -31.97 -6.64 -12.12
N LEU A 4 -30.78 -6.43 -12.70
CA LEU A 4 -30.24 -5.08 -12.95
C LEU A 4 -31.02 -4.40 -14.09
N VAL A 5 -31.32 -5.17 -15.15
CA VAL A 5 -32.15 -4.72 -16.28
C VAL A 5 -33.59 -4.46 -15.85
N LYS A 6 -34.18 -5.33 -15.03
CA LYS A 6 -35.55 -5.15 -14.52
C LYS A 6 -35.69 -3.95 -13.57
N ALA A 7 -34.63 -3.58 -12.86
CA ALA A 7 -34.62 -2.45 -11.94
C ALA A 7 -34.29 -1.11 -12.62
N ALA A 8 -33.79 -1.13 -13.86
CA ALA A 8 -33.38 0.07 -14.57
C ALA A 8 -34.61 0.81 -15.13
N ALA A 9 -34.86 2.03 -14.62
CA ALA A 9 -35.90 2.91 -15.15
C ALA A 9 -35.45 3.68 -16.41
N ARG A 10 -34.13 3.85 -16.61
CA ARG A 10 -33.55 4.58 -17.73
C ARG A 10 -32.15 4.04 -18.06
N ILE A 11 -31.78 4.08 -19.33
CA ILE A 11 -30.42 3.83 -19.81
C ILE A 11 -29.91 5.13 -20.47
N ALA A 12 -28.69 5.53 -20.12
CA ALA A 12 -27.97 6.63 -20.74
C ALA A 12 -26.59 6.14 -21.17
N TRP A 13 -26.06 6.70 -22.26
CA TRP A 13 -24.73 6.39 -22.76
C TRP A 13 -24.06 7.64 -23.31
N ASP A 14 -22.75 7.71 -23.15
CA ASP A 14 -21.90 8.76 -23.69
C ASP A 14 -20.94 8.15 -24.72
N VAL A 15 -20.76 8.82 -25.86
CA VAL A 15 -19.79 8.41 -26.87
C VAL A 15 -18.45 9.05 -26.54
N CYS A 16 -17.40 8.23 -26.43
CA CYS A 16 -16.04 8.68 -26.14
C CYS A 16 -15.14 8.53 -27.38
N GLU A 17 -14.16 9.42 -27.51
CA GLU A 17 -13.25 9.49 -28.67
C GLU A 17 -12.30 8.29 -28.79
N SER A 18 -12.08 7.55 -27.70
CA SER A 18 -11.22 6.36 -27.68
C SER A 18 -11.60 5.40 -26.56
N ALA A 19 -11.09 4.17 -26.63
CA ALA A 19 -11.27 3.17 -25.57
C ALA A 19 -10.68 3.63 -24.22
N LEU A 20 -9.57 4.38 -24.22
CA LEU A 20 -9.03 4.97 -22.99
C LEU A 20 -9.94 6.07 -22.44
N ALA A 21 -10.42 6.97 -23.30
CA ALA A 21 -11.34 8.01 -22.89
C ALA A 21 -12.58 7.39 -22.25
N ALA A 22 -13.12 6.32 -22.83
CA ALA A 22 -14.22 5.54 -22.25
C ALA A 22 -13.86 4.96 -20.87
N ALA A 23 -12.71 4.29 -20.74
CA ALA A 23 -12.28 3.70 -19.48
C ALA A 23 -12.05 4.74 -18.37
N LEU A 24 -11.47 5.90 -18.70
CA LEU A 24 -11.25 6.98 -17.74
C LEU A 24 -12.59 7.62 -17.31
N THR A 25 -13.51 7.81 -18.25
CA THR A 25 -14.86 8.32 -17.96
C THR A 25 -15.63 7.34 -17.08
N GLU A 26 -15.58 6.04 -17.37
CA GLU A 26 -16.20 4.99 -16.55
C GLU A 26 -15.68 5.04 -15.10
N ILE A 27 -14.37 5.09 -14.90
CA ILE A 27 -13.77 5.15 -13.55
C ILE A 27 -14.25 6.39 -12.80
N ARG A 28 -14.27 7.56 -13.46
CA ARG A 28 -14.75 8.81 -12.85
C ARG A 28 -16.23 8.73 -12.46
N LEU A 29 -17.07 8.16 -13.33
CA LEU A 29 -18.50 7.97 -13.04
C LEU A 29 -18.70 7.00 -11.87
N ILE A 30 -17.94 5.91 -11.81
CA ILE A 30 -18.00 4.97 -10.69
C ILE A 30 -17.58 5.65 -9.38
N GLN A 31 -16.50 6.42 -9.38
CA GLN A 31 -16.02 7.15 -8.21
C GLN A 31 -17.03 8.20 -7.72
N ALA A 32 -17.65 8.92 -8.66
CA ALA A 32 -18.61 9.98 -8.36
C ALA A 32 -19.97 9.43 -7.88
N LEU A 33 -20.50 8.42 -8.57
CA LEU A 33 -21.85 7.90 -8.32
C LEU A 33 -21.89 6.74 -7.31
N ARG A 34 -20.75 6.07 -7.10
CA ARG A 34 -20.60 4.86 -6.27
C ARG A 34 -21.75 3.86 -6.44
N PRO A 35 -22.03 3.39 -7.68
CA PRO A 35 -23.18 2.54 -7.92
C PRO A 35 -23.09 1.25 -7.08
N PRO A 36 -24.18 0.76 -6.45
CA PRO A 36 -24.13 -0.37 -5.51
C PRO A 36 -23.58 -1.69 -6.06
N ARG A 37 -23.53 -1.84 -7.39
CA ARG A 37 -23.04 -3.05 -8.07
C ARG A 37 -21.60 -2.92 -8.56
N ASN A 38 -20.99 -1.75 -8.45
CA ASN A 38 -19.59 -1.51 -8.81
C ASN A 38 -18.74 -1.58 -7.53
N VAL A 39 -17.80 -2.52 -7.50
CA VAL A 39 -16.86 -2.69 -6.37
C VAL A 39 -15.50 -2.07 -6.71
N ALA A 40 -14.96 -2.37 -7.89
CA ALA A 40 -13.73 -1.73 -8.36
C ALA A 40 -13.96 -0.22 -8.51
N SER A 41 -12.98 0.58 -8.08
CA SER A 41 -12.98 2.05 -8.19
C SER A 41 -14.05 2.81 -7.41
N ALA A 42 -15.05 2.16 -6.82
CA ALA A 42 -16.14 2.84 -6.12
C ALA A 42 -15.71 3.49 -4.79
N PHE A 43 -14.70 2.91 -4.13
CA PHE A 43 -14.25 3.34 -2.81
C PHE A 43 -12.73 3.60 -2.79
N PRO A 44 -12.24 4.58 -3.58
CA PRO A 44 -10.81 4.85 -3.68
C PRO A 44 -10.20 5.21 -2.32
N PHE A 45 -10.97 5.88 -1.45
CA PHE A 45 -10.58 6.24 -0.09
C PHE A 45 -10.25 5.03 0.82
N LEU A 46 -10.48 3.79 0.38
CA LEU A 46 -10.10 2.58 1.10
C LEU A 46 -8.74 2.01 0.68
N TYR A 47 -8.08 2.59 -0.33
CA TYR A 47 -6.75 2.14 -0.75
C TYR A 47 -5.70 2.47 0.32
N PRO A 48 -5.04 1.47 0.92
CA PRO A 48 -4.11 1.72 2.01
C PRO A 48 -2.82 2.39 1.53
N PHE A 49 -2.23 3.15 2.44
CA PHE A 49 -0.87 3.63 2.40
C PHE A 49 -0.06 2.98 3.51
N VAL A 50 1.23 2.83 3.26
CA VAL A 50 2.21 2.52 4.28
C VAL A 50 3.19 3.68 4.38
N GLY A 51 3.31 4.25 5.58
CA GLY A 51 4.19 5.38 5.85
C GLY A 51 5.34 5.02 6.75
N ILE A 52 6.46 5.73 6.61
CA ILE A 52 7.63 5.62 7.48
C ILE A 52 7.91 6.99 8.09
N HIS A 53 8.28 7.01 9.37
CA HIS A 53 8.74 8.21 10.05
C HIS A 53 9.95 7.87 10.91
N ALA A 54 11.04 8.59 10.74
CA ALA A 54 12.22 8.48 11.59
C ALA A 54 12.27 9.66 12.58
N ASP A 55 12.41 9.35 13.87
CA ASP A 55 12.56 10.33 14.94
C ASP A 55 13.72 9.90 15.85
N GLY A 56 14.88 10.54 15.65
CA GLY A 56 16.12 10.21 16.34
C GLY A 56 16.55 8.75 16.11
N ARG A 57 16.47 7.93 17.17
CA ARG A 57 16.83 6.49 17.14
C ARG A 57 15.62 5.57 17.01
N GLU A 58 14.45 6.14 16.71
CA GLU A 58 13.19 5.44 16.60
C GLU A 58 12.69 5.52 15.16
N THR A 59 12.23 4.39 14.64
CA THR A 59 11.60 4.31 13.32
C THR A 59 10.18 3.82 13.52
N TYR A 60 9.23 4.54 12.94
CA TYR A 60 7.81 4.29 13.01
C TYR A 60 7.28 3.91 11.64
N PHE A 61 6.33 2.98 11.65
CA PHE A 61 5.60 2.54 10.48
C PHE A 61 4.11 2.78 10.70
N CYS A 62 3.42 3.26 9.67
CA CYS A 62 1.99 3.54 9.71
C CYS A 62 1.28 2.80 8.58
N LEU A 63 0.26 2.01 8.88
CA LEU A 63 -0.72 1.51 7.90
C LEU A 63 -2.01 2.32 8.07
N THR A 64 -2.48 2.98 7.01
CA THR A 64 -3.69 3.81 7.06
C THR A 64 -4.38 3.93 5.71
N THR A 65 -5.64 4.35 5.72
CA THR A 65 -6.37 4.84 4.54
C THR A 65 -6.58 6.36 4.59
N SER A 66 -6.10 7.02 5.65
CA SER A 66 -6.25 8.44 5.93
C SER A 66 -4.88 9.09 6.16
N PRO A 67 -3.99 9.16 5.15
CA PRO A 67 -2.62 9.65 5.34
C PRO A 67 -2.56 11.08 5.91
N GLY A 68 -3.55 11.93 5.62
CA GLY A 68 -3.65 13.29 6.18
C GLY A 68 -3.79 13.35 7.71
N ALA A 69 -4.17 12.26 8.38
CA ALA A 69 -4.23 12.18 9.84
C ALA A 69 -2.85 11.91 10.49
N PHE A 70 -1.81 11.71 9.68
CA PHE A 70 -0.46 11.30 10.10
C PHE A 70 0.62 12.12 9.38
N PRO A 71 0.65 13.46 9.55
CA PRO A 71 1.47 14.37 8.73
C PRO A 71 2.99 14.17 8.86
N ALA A 72 3.46 13.48 9.91
CA ALA A 72 4.87 13.22 10.14
C ALA A 72 5.45 12.07 9.28
N PHE A 73 4.60 11.29 8.60
CA PHE A 73 5.02 10.12 7.85
C PHE A 73 5.21 10.41 6.37
N ASP A 74 6.30 9.88 5.83
CA ASP A 74 6.52 9.76 4.39
C ASP A 74 5.74 8.54 3.88
N PHE A 75 4.67 8.79 3.13
CA PHE A 75 3.75 7.75 2.69
C PHE A 75 4.09 7.19 1.31
N HIS A 76 3.86 5.88 1.19
CA HIS A 76 3.92 5.09 -0.04
C HIS A 76 2.56 4.43 -0.30
N GLY A 77 2.14 4.41 -1.56
CA GLY A 77 0.81 3.94 -1.99
C GLY A 77 0.18 4.94 -2.98
N ALA A 78 -1.12 4.92 -3.25
CA ALA A 78 -2.20 4.10 -2.70
C ALA A 78 -2.22 2.66 -3.24
N PHE A 79 -2.04 1.64 -2.39
CA PHE A 79 -2.03 0.23 -2.80
C PHE A 79 -3.45 -0.29 -3.02
N ARG A 80 -3.63 -1.26 -3.92
CA ARG A 80 -4.96 -1.72 -4.33
C ARG A 80 -5.61 -2.61 -3.27
N SER A 81 -4.88 -3.62 -2.83
CA SER A 81 -5.42 -4.64 -1.92
C SER A 81 -5.13 -4.28 -0.47
N ARG A 82 -6.20 -4.05 0.29
CA ARG A 82 -6.13 -3.90 1.75
C ARG A 82 -5.60 -5.16 2.42
N ASP A 83 -6.00 -6.32 1.93
CA ASP A 83 -5.64 -7.60 2.54
C ASP A 83 -4.15 -7.90 2.33
N VAL A 84 -3.66 -7.77 1.08
CA VAL A 84 -2.24 -8.00 0.76
C VAL A 84 -1.35 -6.99 1.48
N THR A 85 -1.73 -5.71 1.46
CA THR A 85 -0.95 -4.63 2.12
C THR A 85 -0.96 -4.81 3.63
N GLY A 86 -2.12 -5.12 4.22
CA GLY A 86 -2.25 -5.34 5.66
C GLY A 86 -1.47 -6.57 6.13
N GLU A 87 -1.60 -7.69 5.42
CA GLU A 87 -0.84 -8.91 5.69
C GLU A 87 0.66 -8.65 5.66
N ALA A 88 1.16 -8.00 4.61
CA ALA A 88 2.57 -7.65 4.48
C ALA A 88 3.04 -6.68 5.58
N PHE A 89 2.24 -5.66 5.90
CA PHE A 89 2.55 -4.72 6.98
C PHE A 89 2.72 -5.44 8.31
N PHE A 90 1.72 -6.23 8.74
CA PHE A 90 1.80 -6.93 10.02
C PHE A 90 2.89 -8.00 10.05
N SER A 91 3.15 -8.66 8.92
CA SER A 91 4.28 -9.59 8.77
C SER A 91 5.61 -8.87 8.97
N LEU A 92 5.81 -7.72 8.31
CA LEU A 92 7.02 -6.91 8.50
C LEU A 92 7.17 -6.48 9.96
N MET A 93 6.09 -6.03 10.61
CA MET A 93 6.14 -5.65 12.02
C MET A 93 6.51 -6.83 12.93
N ARG A 94 6.05 -8.05 12.63
CA ARG A 94 6.46 -9.26 13.37
C ARG A 94 7.94 -9.55 13.19
N LEU A 95 8.46 -9.50 11.97
CA LEU A 95 9.88 -9.74 11.68
C LEU A 95 10.79 -8.70 12.34
N LEU A 96 10.41 -7.41 12.29
CA LEU A 96 11.19 -6.33 12.88
C LEU A 96 11.34 -6.43 14.40
N ARG A 97 10.46 -7.17 15.10
CA ARG A 97 10.60 -7.42 16.55
C ARG A 97 11.85 -8.23 16.91
N PHE A 98 12.43 -8.95 15.96
CA PHE A 98 13.70 -9.66 16.14
C PHE A 98 14.91 -8.77 15.86
N ALA A 99 14.74 -7.70 15.08
CA ALA A 99 15.82 -6.80 14.68
C ALA A 99 15.89 -5.50 15.51
N GLY A 100 14.82 -5.16 16.23
CA GLY A 100 14.74 -3.96 17.06
C GLY A 100 13.77 -4.10 18.23
N HIS A 101 13.82 -3.15 19.16
CA HIS A 101 12.96 -3.16 20.34
C HIS A 101 11.68 -2.34 20.10
N PRO A 102 10.48 -2.90 20.33
CA PRO A 102 9.23 -2.15 20.17
C PRO A 102 9.19 -0.87 20.99
N VAL A 103 8.63 0.17 20.38
CA VAL A 103 8.27 1.43 21.05
C VAL A 103 6.94 1.24 21.82
N PRO A 104 6.82 1.76 23.05
CA PRO A 104 5.56 1.75 23.78
C PRO A 104 4.40 2.40 23.02
N ARG A 105 3.22 1.76 23.08
CA ARG A 105 2.01 2.17 22.34
C ARG A 105 1.60 3.63 22.55
N HIS A 106 1.77 4.18 23.76
CA HIS A 106 1.40 5.57 24.03
C HIS A 106 2.22 6.56 23.21
N ARG A 107 3.48 6.24 22.88
CA ARG A 107 4.32 7.10 22.03
C ARG A 107 3.88 7.03 20.58
N CYS A 108 3.53 5.83 20.08
CA CYS A 108 2.96 5.64 18.75
C CYS A 108 1.66 6.44 18.55
N LYS A 109 0.77 6.47 19.55
CA LYS A 109 -0.51 7.21 19.48
C LYS A 109 -0.34 8.72 19.34
N ARG A 110 0.79 9.30 19.78
CA ARG A 110 1.06 10.74 19.63
C ARG A 110 1.31 11.15 18.18
N LEU A 111 1.62 10.20 17.30
CA LEU A 111 1.92 10.47 15.90
C LEU A 111 0.66 10.55 15.00
N GLY A 112 -0.52 10.37 15.58
CA GLY A 112 -1.80 10.47 14.90
C GLY A 112 -2.76 9.35 15.26
N GLN A 113 -4.04 9.54 14.96
CA GLN A 113 -5.08 8.55 15.16
C GLN A 113 -6.16 8.69 14.09
N ALA A 114 -6.53 7.56 13.48
CA ALA A 114 -7.67 7.44 12.59
C ALA A 114 -8.24 6.02 12.70
N ALA A 115 -9.49 5.84 12.27
CA ALA A 115 -10.11 4.52 12.23
C ALA A 115 -9.30 3.56 11.35
N HIS A 116 -9.23 2.29 11.76
CA HIS A 116 -8.54 1.22 11.03
C HIS A 116 -7.10 1.56 10.62
N SER A 117 -6.41 2.37 11.42
CA SER A 117 -5.02 2.77 11.20
C SER A 117 -4.12 2.24 12.31
N TYR A 118 -2.87 1.91 11.98
CA TYR A 118 -1.94 1.24 12.88
C TYR A 118 -0.58 1.90 12.83
N VAL A 119 -0.09 2.36 13.99
CA VAL A 119 1.27 2.88 14.15
C VAL A 119 2.08 1.93 15.03
N VAL A 120 3.21 1.47 14.51
CA VAL A 120 4.14 0.58 15.23
C VAL A 120 5.54 1.17 15.11
N GLY A 121 6.24 1.29 16.24
CA GLY A 121 7.59 1.86 16.27
C GLY A 121 8.62 0.85 16.79
N PHE A 122 9.86 1.03 16.36
CA PHE A 122 11.02 0.25 16.79
C PHE A 122 12.19 1.16 17.12
N ARG A 123 12.94 0.77 18.15
CA ARG A 123 14.24 1.36 18.52
C ARG A 123 15.35 0.43 18.10
N ARG A 124 16.54 0.99 17.88
CA ARG A 124 17.77 0.26 17.52
C ARG A 124 17.67 -0.49 16.17
N LEU A 125 16.82 -0.03 15.26
CA LEU A 125 16.97 -0.40 13.86
C LEU A 125 18.24 0.27 13.29
N PRO A 126 18.81 -0.26 12.20
CA PRO A 126 19.88 0.41 11.48
C PRO A 126 19.52 1.86 11.14
N VAL A 127 20.52 2.75 11.08
CA VAL A 127 20.31 4.20 10.89
C VAL A 127 19.65 4.49 9.53
N ASP A 128 20.00 3.71 8.52
CA ASP A 128 19.51 3.75 7.14
C ASP A 128 18.23 2.93 6.93
N ALA A 129 17.63 2.39 7.99
CA ALA A 129 16.46 1.53 7.88
C ALA A 129 15.28 2.24 7.19
N ALA A 130 15.04 3.51 7.52
CA ALA A 130 13.92 4.26 6.95
C ALA A 130 14.01 4.34 5.42
N ASP A 131 15.17 4.67 4.88
CA ASP A 131 15.41 4.75 3.44
C ASP A 131 15.28 3.37 2.77
N GLY A 132 15.86 2.33 3.38
CA GLY A 132 15.76 0.97 2.88
C GLY A 132 14.31 0.48 2.78
N TRP A 133 13.52 0.71 3.82
CA TRP A 133 12.10 0.37 3.82
C TRP A 133 11.30 1.26 2.85
N GLY A 134 11.65 2.53 2.71
CA GLY A 134 11.04 3.43 1.73
C GLY A 134 11.25 2.95 0.29
N ARG A 135 12.46 2.45 -0.04
CA ARG A 135 12.75 1.83 -1.34
C ARG A 135 11.94 0.55 -1.56
N LEU A 136 11.71 -0.25 -0.52
CA LEU A 136 10.85 -1.44 -0.61
C LEU A 136 9.38 -1.06 -0.86
N LEU A 137 8.82 -0.15 -0.07
CA LEU A 137 7.45 0.31 -0.21
C LEU A 137 7.22 1.06 -1.54
N GLY A 138 8.25 1.73 -2.04
CA GLY A 138 8.27 2.37 -3.35
C GLY A 138 8.44 1.41 -4.53
N GLY A 139 8.64 0.11 -4.29
CA GLY A 139 8.82 -0.89 -5.34
C GLY A 139 10.17 -0.80 -6.06
N ALA A 140 11.17 -0.17 -5.44
CA ALA A 140 12.47 0.11 -6.03
C ALA A 140 13.55 -0.92 -5.67
N SER A 141 13.52 -1.50 -4.46
CA SER A 141 14.54 -2.45 -4.01
C SER A 141 14.01 -3.38 -2.91
N ARG A 142 14.50 -4.63 -2.88
CA ARG A 142 14.25 -5.60 -1.80
C ARG A 142 15.40 -5.69 -0.79
N GLU A 143 16.49 -4.95 -0.98
CA GLU A 143 17.72 -5.07 -0.19
C GLU A 143 17.47 -5.01 1.33
N ALA A 144 16.55 -4.14 1.79
CA ALA A 144 16.20 -4.05 3.21
C ALA A 144 15.59 -5.34 3.77
N LEU A 145 14.77 -6.04 2.96
CA LEU A 145 14.17 -7.32 3.32
C LEU A 145 15.21 -8.45 3.35
N GLU A 146 16.13 -8.45 2.38
CA GLU A 146 17.23 -9.42 2.29
C GLU A 146 18.20 -9.25 3.47
N ALA A 147 18.57 -8.01 3.79
CA ALA A 147 19.38 -7.70 4.95
C ALA A 147 18.72 -8.14 6.26
N LEU A 148 17.39 -7.97 6.38
CA LEU A 148 16.63 -8.50 7.51
C LEU A 148 16.71 -10.03 7.55
N ALA A 149 16.50 -10.72 6.42
CA ALA A 149 16.57 -12.18 6.35
C ALA A 149 17.92 -12.72 6.85
N LEU A 150 19.03 -12.12 6.41
CA LEU A 150 20.38 -12.48 6.85
C LEU A 150 20.53 -12.34 8.38
N ARG A 151 20.03 -11.25 8.96
CA ARG A 151 20.08 -11.04 10.42
C ARG A 151 19.24 -12.05 11.19
N LEU A 152 18.11 -12.50 10.63
CA LEU A 152 17.23 -13.47 11.28
C LEU A 152 17.80 -14.88 11.28
N ILE A 153 18.62 -15.25 10.30
CA ILE A 153 19.30 -16.56 10.27
C ILE A 153 20.19 -16.71 11.51
N GLU A 154 20.84 -15.63 11.97
CA GLU A 154 21.70 -15.65 13.16
C GLU A 154 20.91 -15.64 14.48
N HIS A 155 19.62 -15.28 14.46
CA HIS A 155 18.81 -15.15 15.67
C HIS A 155 18.14 -16.47 16.07
N ALA A 156 18.54 -17.06 17.20
CA ALA A 156 18.06 -18.38 17.65
C ALA A 156 16.52 -18.46 17.76
N GLY A 157 15.87 -17.45 18.33
CA GLY A 157 14.41 -17.40 18.44
C GLY A 157 13.69 -17.24 17.10
N ALA A 158 14.38 -16.72 16.08
CA ALA A 158 13.83 -16.63 14.73
C ALA A 158 13.93 -18.00 14.03
N ARG A 159 15.08 -18.67 14.14
CA ARG A 159 15.26 -20.04 13.62
C ARG A 159 14.25 -21.03 14.20
N ALA A 160 13.93 -20.91 15.50
CA ALA A 160 12.91 -21.75 16.14
C ALA A 160 11.51 -21.59 15.49
N ARG A 161 11.22 -20.41 14.91
CA ARG A 161 9.94 -20.05 14.27
C ARG A 161 10.06 -19.96 12.75
N ARG A 162 10.98 -20.73 12.15
CA ARG A 162 11.30 -20.65 10.71
C ARG A 162 10.09 -20.73 9.78
N ALA A 163 9.07 -21.52 10.11
CA ALA A 163 7.89 -21.70 9.27
C ALA A 163 7.06 -20.40 9.21
N GLU A 164 6.75 -19.82 10.39
CA GLU A 164 6.05 -18.54 10.49
C GLU A 164 6.84 -17.40 9.82
N ILE A 165 8.17 -17.39 10.03
CA ILE A 165 9.04 -16.37 9.41
C ILE A 165 9.05 -16.51 7.89
N HIS A 166 9.05 -17.73 7.36
CA HIS A 166 8.97 -17.96 5.92
C HIS A 166 7.66 -17.41 5.36
N GLU A 167 6.53 -17.67 6.01
CA GLU A 167 5.23 -17.12 5.61
C GLU A 167 5.21 -15.60 5.65
N ASP A 168 5.79 -15.00 6.69
CA ASP A 168 5.94 -13.54 6.82
C ASP A 168 6.73 -12.95 5.64
N PHE A 169 7.86 -13.58 5.26
CA PHE A 169 8.63 -13.16 4.09
C PHE A 169 7.85 -13.32 2.78
N GLN A 170 7.10 -14.42 2.62
CA GLN A 170 6.26 -14.64 1.44
C GLN A 170 5.17 -13.57 1.31
N ALA A 171 4.53 -13.18 2.42
CA ALA A 171 3.54 -12.11 2.41
C ALA A 171 4.13 -10.78 1.95
N ILE A 172 5.32 -10.43 2.44
CA ILE A 172 6.01 -9.19 2.05
C ILE A 172 6.46 -9.25 0.58
N ALA A 173 6.95 -10.40 0.11
CA ALA A 173 7.32 -10.62 -1.28
C ALA A 173 6.10 -10.47 -2.22
N ARG A 174 4.97 -11.07 -1.88
CA ARG A 174 3.71 -10.92 -2.65
C ARG A 174 3.28 -9.46 -2.74
N PHE A 175 3.33 -8.73 -1.64
CA PHE A 175 3.06 -7.29 -1.63
C PHE A 175 4.04 -6.53 -2.54
N PHE A 176 5.33 -6.81 -2.43
CA PHE A 176 6.32 -6.11 -3.24
C PHE A 176 6.06 -6.31 -4.75
N ASP A 177 5.77 -7.53 -5.19
CA ASP A 177 5.54 -7.83 -6.61
C ASP A 177 4.19 -7.31 -7.12
N ALA A 178 3.12 -7.57 -6.37
CA ALA A 178 1.75 -7.33 -6.81
C ALA A 178 1.30 -5.88 -6.59
N GLU A 179 1.84 -5.19 -5.58
CA GLU A 179 1.42 -3.84 -5.19
C GLU A 179 2.51 -2.82 -5.46
N ALA A 180 3.67 -2.92 -4.78
CA ALA A 180 4.71 -1.88 -4.82
C ALA A 180 5.34 -1.75 -6.21
N CYS A 181 5.84 -2.85 -6.78
CA CYS A 181 6.40 -2.87 -8.13
C CYS A 181 5.36 -2.54 -9.20
N ALA A 182 4.13 -3.02 -9.05
CA ALA A 182 3.07 -2.72 -10.00
C ALA A 182 2.78 -1.22 -10.05
N LEU A 183 2.67 -0.56 -8.89
CA LEU A 183 2.47 0.88 -8.80
C LEU A 183 3.68 1.65 -9.35
N ALA A 184 4.90 1.24 -9.02
CA ALA A 184 6.12 1.86 -9.52
C ALA A 184 6.22 1.79 -11.05
N ARG A 185 5.95 0.60 -11.63
CA ARG A 185 5.90 0.41 -13.09
C ARG A 185 4.84 1.25 -13.75
N ALA A 186 3.63 1.30 -13.18
CA ALA A 186 2.54 2.12 -13.70
C ALA A 186 2.95 3.60 -13.74
N ARG A 187 3.46 4.13 -12.62
CA ARG A 187 3.94 5.52 -12.55
C ARG A 187 5.03 5.82 -13.56
N LYS A 188 6.06 4.96 -13.65
CA LYS A 188 7.18 5.15 -14.57
C LYS A 188 6.72 5.15 -16.03
N THR A 189 5.90 4.17 -16.42
CA THR A 189 5.44 3.98 -17.80
C THR A 189 4.54 5.13 -18.26
N THR A 190 3.68 5.65 -17.39
CA THR A 190 2.78 6.75 -17.74
C THR A 190 3.38 8.13 -17.44
N GLY A 191 4.62 8.22 -16.98
CA GLY A 191 5.24 9.48 -16.55
C GLY A 191 4.53 10.18 -15.39
N TYR A 192 3.83 9.44 -14.51
CA TYR A 192 3.05 10.03 -13.42
C TYR A 192 3.97 10.50 -12.27
N ALA A 193 4.16 11.82 -12.17
CA ALA A 193 5.14 12.42 -11.27
C ALA A 193 4.72 12.44 -9.79
N ARG A 194 3.46 12.77 -9.49
CA ARG A 194 2.98 12.96 -8.11
C ARG A 194 3.14 11.67 -7.28
N TYR A 195 3.74 11.80 -6.09
CA TYR A 195 3.92 10.70 -5.16
C TYR A 195 3.84 11.17 -3.71
N PRO A 196 3.18 10.43 -2.80
CA PRO A 196 2.36 9.24 -3.06
C PRO A 196 1.22 9.48 -4.06
N VAL A 197 0.74 8.42 -4.71
CA VAL A 197 -0.36 8.53 -5.68
C VAL A 197 -1.65 8.79 -4.89
N PRO A 198 -2.39 9.88 -5.20
CA PRO A 198 -3.70 10.12 -4.61
C PRO A 198 -4.64 8.94 -4.84
N GLN A 199 -5.47 8.63 -3.86
CA GLN A 199 -6.36 7.47 -3.91
C GLN A 199 -7.30 7.53 -5.11
N GLU A 200 -7.84 8.70 -5.41
CA GLU A 200 -8.71 8.99 -6.55
C GLU A 200 -8.03 8.76 -7.90
N ASP A 201 -6.71 8.99 -7.97
CA ASP A 201 -5.94 8.89 -9.21
C ASP A 201 -5.43 7.48 -9.49
N ARG A 202 -5.40 6.61 -8.47
CA ARG A 202 -4.83 5.25 -8.56
C ARG A 202 -5.40 4.46 -9.74
N ASP A 203 -6.72 4.39 -9.87
CA ASP A 203 -7.34 3.58 -10.91
C ASP A 203 -7.22 4.21 -12.29
N LEU A 204 -7.26 5.54 -12.37
CA LEU A 204 -7.01 6.29 -13.60
C LEU A 204 -5.59 6.04 -14.11
N LEU A 205 -4.60 6.05 -13.21
CA LEU A 205 -3.22 5.69 -13.50
C LEU A 205 -3.13 4.27 -14.08
N PHE A 206 -3.77 3.29 -13.44
CA PHE A 206 -3.74 1.91 -13.93
C PHE A 206 -4.51 1.69 -15.24
N ALA A 207 -5.54 2.49 -15.54
CA ALA A 207 -6.20 2.47 -16.83
C ALA A 207 -5.26 2.96 -17.95
N ARG A 208 -4.54 4.07 -17.74
CA ARG A 208 -3.51 4.55 -18.67
C ARG A 208 -2.40 3.53 -18.86
N TYR A 209 -1.92 2.93 -17.77
CA TYR A 209 -0.86 1.92 -17.82
C TYR A 209 -1.24 0.70 -18.66
N ARG A 210 -2.48 0.20 -18.54
CA ARG A 210 -2.96 -0.92 -19.36
C ARG A 210 -3.00 -0.61 -20.85
N GLN A 211 -3.29 0.63 -21.23
CA GLN A 211 -3.26 1.03 -22.64
C GLN A 211 -1.83 1.24 -23.14
N ALA A 212 -0.93 1.77 -22.30
CA ALA A 212 0.47 1.99 -22.70
C ALA A 212 1.26 0.67 -22.90
N GLY A 213 0.79 -0.44 -22.33
CA GLY A 213 1.36 -1.77 -22.51
C GLY A 213 0.58 -2.68 -23.48
N ALA A 214 -0.46 -2.17 -24.13
CA ALA A 214 -1.22 -2.85 -25.18
C ALA A 214 -0.73 -2.35 -26.56
#